data_AF-A0A1U7GE06-F1
#
_entry.id   AF-A0A1U7GE06-F1
#
_cell.length_a   1.000
_cell.length_b   1.000
_cell.length_c   1.000
_cell.angle_alpha   90.00
_cell.angle_beta   90.00
_cell.angle_gamma   90.00
#
_symmetry.space_group_name_H-M   'P 1'
#
loop_
_entity.id
_entity.type
_entity.pdbx_description
1 polymer ?
#
loop_
_entity_poly.entity_id
_entity_poly.type
_entity_poly.pdbx_seq_one_letter_code
_entity_poly.pdbx_strand_id
1 'polypeptide(L)'
;MEDNTSGRTDRKKSQRAKKPAAPKPRKACIKLSDEMDFKLSVYAKMMKTDRSSVVEEWLREKLSSLTISLRSSKPDGEGESATAA
;
A
#
# COMPACT_ATOMS: atom_id res chain seq x y z
N MET A 1 16.28 8.53 58.95
CA MET A 1 14.95 9.13 58.72
C MET A 1 15.02 9.94 57.45
N GLU A 2 14.24 9.75 56.42
CA GLU A 2 13.36 8.68 55.93
C GLU A 2 12.94 9.20 54.55
N ASP A 3 12.78 8.30 53.58
CA ASP A 3 12.29 8.55 52.24
C ASP A 3 10.99 9.37 52.22
N ASN A 4 10.80 10.20 51.17
CA ASN A 4 9.45 10.49 50.66
C ASN A 4 9.48 10.84 49.17
N THR A 5 9.33 9.78 48.38
CA THR A 5 8.92 9.79 46.99
C THR A 5 7.49 10.33 46.88
N SER A 6 7.31 11.57 46.41
CA SER A 6 6.00 12.06 46.00
C SER A 6 5.96 12.32 44.50
N GLY A 7 5.10 11.56 43.84
CA GLY A 7 4.99 11.50 42.40
C GLY A 7 4.52 12.79 41.74
N ARG A 8 5.03 13.02 40.54
CA ARG A 8 4.32 13.76 39.50
C ARG A 8 4.61 13.13 38.15
N THR A 9 3.73 12.20 37.79
CA THR A 9 3.58 11.63 36.46
C THR A 9 3.03 12.71 35.52
N ASP A 10 3.87 13.64 35.08
CA ASP A 10 3.45 14.65 34.11
C ASP A 10 3.48 14.07 32.69
N ARG A 11 2.31 13.52 32.31
CA ARG A 11 1.74 13.44 30.96
C ARG A 11 2.75 13.56 29.80
N LYS A 12 3.33 12.42 29.43
CA LYS A 12 3.87 12.21 28.08
C LYS A 12 2.68 12.30 27.11
N LYS A 13 2.52 13.45 26.43
CA LYS A 13 1.51 13.63 25.37
C LYS A 13 1.71 12.52 24.35
N SER A 14 0.81 11.54 24.37
CA SER A 14 0.76 10.47 23.39
C SER A 14 0.57 11.13 22.03
N GLN A 15 1.65 11.19 21.23
CA GLN A 15 1.57 11.61 19.84
C GLN A 15 0.73 10.54 19.14
N ARG A 16 -0.57 10.81 19.03
CA ARG A 16 -1.49 10.00 18.23
C ARG A 16 -0.90 9.95 16.83
N ALA A 17 -0.38 8.78 16.45
CA ALA A 17 0.15 8.55 15.13
C ALA A 17 -0.91 8.99 14.11
N LYS A 18 -0.56 10.00 13.30
CA LYS A 18 -1.44 10.45 12.23
C LYS A 18 -1.57 9.27 11.27
N LYS A 19 -2.78 8.72 11.13
CA LYS A 19 -3.04 7.73 10.08
C LYS A 19 -2.62 8.37 8.75
N PRO A 20 -1.86 7.66 7.90
CA PRO A 20 -1.50 8.19 6.60
C PRO A 20 -2.78 8.55 5.86
N ALA A 21 -2.80 9.74 5.25
CA ALA A 21 -3.94 10.17 4.47
C ALA A 21 -4.22 9.12 3.39
N ALA A 22 -5.49 8.79 3.19
CA ALA A 22 -5.88 7.86 2.14
C ALA A 22 -5.28 8.35 0.80
N PRO A 23 -4.68 7.45 0.00
CA PRO A 23 -4.12 7.84 -1.29
C PRO A 23 -5.22 8.44 -2.16
N LYS A 24 -4.98 9.64 -2.68
CA LYS A 24 -5.93 10.30 -3.58
C LYS A 24 -6.05 9.49 -4.88
N PRO A 25 -7.26 9.39 -5.46
CA PRO A 25 -7.45 8.70 -6.73
C PRO A 25 -6.59 9.36 -7.81
N ARG A 26 -5.86 8.54 -8.57
CA ARG A 26 -5.02 9.00 -9.68
C ARG A 26 -5.75 8.69 -10.98
N LYS A 27 -5.75 9.65 -11.91
CA LYS A 27 -6.24 9.41 -13.26
C LYS A 27 -5.16 8.66 -14.04
N ALA A 28 -5.55 7.60 -14.73
CA ALA A 28 -4.70 6.87 -15.65
C ALA A 28 -5.42 6.70 -16.98
N CYS A 29 -4.69 6.87 -18.09
CA CYS A 29 -5.19 6.56 -19.43
C CYS A 29 -4.59 5.23 -19.86
N ILE A 30 -5.45 4.25 -20.14
CA ILE A 30 -5.04 2.91 -20.58
C ILE A 30 -5.49 2.76 -22.03
N LYS A 31 -4.56 2.49 -22.93
CA LYS A 31 -4.87 2.18 -24.32
C LYS A 31 -5.28 0.72 -24.42
N LEU A 32 -6.50 0.46 -24.87
CA LEU A 32 -7.03 -0.88 -25.10
C LEU A 32 -7.08 -1.16 -26.61
N SER A 33 -7.12 -2.44 -26.98
CA SER A 33 -7.54 -2.82 -28.33
C SER A 33 -9.03 -2.56 -28.52
N ASP A 34 -9.46 -2.36 -29.76
CA ASP A 34 -10.88 -2.05 -30.07
C ASP A 34 -11.83 -3.14 -29.55
N GLU A 35 -11.43 -4.41 -29.65
CA GLU A 35 -12.20 -5.54 -29.13
C GLU A 35 -12.38 -5.45 -27.60
N MET A 36 -11.32 -5.11 -26.87
CA MET A 36 -11.38 -5.00 -25.41
C MET A 36 -12.15 -3.75 -24.97
N ASP A 37 -12.03 -2.64 -25.71
CA ASP A 37 -12.81 -1.43 -25.47
C ASP A 37 -14.32 -1.69 -25.64
N PHE A 38 -14.69 -2.43 -26.69
CA PHE A 38 -16.05 -2.85 -26.94
C PHE A 38 -16.57 -3.77 -25.81
N LYS A 39 -15.83 -4.84 -25.47
CA LYS A 39 -16.20 -5.74 -24.37
C LYS A 39 -16.39 -4.98 -23.06
N LEU A 40 -15.44 -4.11 -22.71
CA LEU A 40 -15.52 -3.28 -21.52
C LEU A 40 -16.78 -2.40 -21.50
N SER A 41 -17.13 -1.81 -22.64
CA SER A 41 -18.33 -0.98 -22.79
C SER A 41 -19.63 -1.79 -22.64
N VAL A 42 -19.67 -3.01 -23.17
CA VAL A 42 -20.81 -3.92 -23.00
C VAL A 42 -20.95 -4.36 -21.53
N TYR A 43 -19.85 -4.78 -20.90
CA TYR A 43 -19.85 -5.18 -19.50
C TYR A 43 -20.30 -4.06 -18.57
N ALA A 44 -19.78 -2.84 -18.77
CA ALA A 44 -20.20 -1.67 -17.99
C ALA A 44 -21.70 -1.42 -18.08
N LYS A 45 -22.28 -1.53 -19.29
CA LYS A 45 -23.73 -1.40 -19.51
C LYS A 45 -24.52 -2.50 -18.81
N MET A 46 -24.09 -3.76 -18.92
CA MET A 46 -24.76 -4.90 -18.29
C MET A 46 -24.79 -4.77 -16.77
N MET A 47 -23.67 -4.35 -16.17
CA MET A 47 -23.53 -4.15 -14.73
C MET A 47 -24.11 -2.82 -14.24
N LYS A 48 -24.66 -1.99 -15.14
CA LYS A 48 -25.17 -0.64 -14.83
C LYS A 48 -24.16 0.22 -14.06
N THR A 49 -22.88 0.11 -14.44
CA THR A 49 -21.77 0.81 -13.80
C THR A 49 -20.91 1.50 -14.86
N ASP A 50 -19.96 2.32 -14.43
CA ASP A 50 -19.02 2.97 -15.33
C ASP A 50 -17.83 2.07 -15.67
N ARG A 51 -17.17 2.38 -16.79
CA ARG A 51 -16.02 1.60 -17.29
C ARG A 51 -14.85 1.56 -16.29
N SER A 52 -14.67 2.60 -15.48
CA SER A 52 -13.56 2.67 -14.51
C SER A 52 -13.82 1.72 -13.35
N SER A 53 -15.05 1.67 -12.84
CA SER A 53 -15.47 0.73 -11.80
C SER A 53 -15.23 -0.73 -12.22
N VAL A 54 -15.57 -1.08 -13.47
CA VAL A 54 -15.29 -2.44 -14.00
C VAL A 54 -13.79 -2.74 -14.02
N VAL A 55 -12.96 -1.79 -14.47
CA VAL A 55 -11.50 -1.97 -14.52
C VAL A 55 -10.91 -2.07 -13.13
N GLU A 56 -11.37 -1.26 -12.17
CA GLU A 56 -10.91 -1.30 -10.79
C GLU A 56 -11.21 -2.63 -10.11
N GLU A 57 -12.42 -3.16 -10.30
CA GLU A 57 -12.81 -4.46 -9.78
C GLU A 57 -11.97 -5.58 -10.39
N TRP A 58 -11.79 -5.57 -11.71
CA TRP A 58 -10.99 -6.58 -12.39
C TRP A 58 -9.52 -6.54 -11.97
N LEU A 59 -8.93 -5.33 -11.88
CA LEU A 59 -7.57 -5.15 -11.38
C LEU A 59 -7.45 -5.60 -9.93
N ARG A 60 -8.43 -5.27 -9.07
CA ARG A 60 -8.44 -5.72 -7.67
C ARG A 60 -8.45 -7.24 -7.58
N GLU A 61 -9.31 -7.90 -8.35
CA GLU A 61 -9.40 -9.36 -8.36
C GLU A 61 -8.09 -9.98 -8.84
N LYS A 62 -7.54 -9.56 -9.98
CA LYS A 62 -6.33 -10.17 -10.54
C LYS A 62 -5.07 -9.84 -9.75
N LEU A 63 -4.91 -8.60 -9.31
CA LEU A 63 -3.73 -8.19 -8.55
C LEU A 63 -3.75 -8.72 -7.10
N SER A 64 -4.92 -9.07 -6.54
CA SER A 64 -4.97 -9.69 -5.20
C SER A 64 -4.21 -11.01 -5.13
N SER A 65 -4.14 -11.74 -6.25
CA SER A 65 -3.38 -12.99 -6.38
C SER A 65 -1.90 -12.79 -6.75
N LEU A 66 -1.53 -11.56 -7.12
CA LEU A 66 -0.20 -11.26 -7.65
C LEU A 66 0.75 -10.90 -6.49
N THR A 67 1.51 -11.87 -6.01
CA THR A 67 2.61 -11.62 -5.09
C THR A 67 3.78 -11.01 -5.85
N ILE A 68 3.91 -9.68 -5.78
CA ILE A 68 5.09 -8.98 -6.30
C ILE A 68 6.21 -9.14 -5.28
N SER A 69 7.16 -10.04 -5.56
CA SER A 69 8.42 -10.08 -4.81
C SER A 69 9.24 -8.87 -5.21
N LEU A 70 9.17 -7.80 -4.40
CA LEU A 70 10.17 -6.75 -4.45
C LEU A 70 11.48 -7.40 -4.00
N ARG A 71 12.33 -7.77 -4.96
CA ARG A 71 13.75 -7.91 -4.68
C ARG A 71 14.22 -6.54 -4.22
N SER A 72 14.20 -6.35 -2.90
CA SER A 72 15.00 -5.33 -2.24
C SER A 72 16.38 -5.44 -2.88
N SER A 73 16.81 -4.40 -3.59
CA SER A 73 18.22 -4.23 -3.90
C SER A 73 18.95 -4.48 -2.59
N LYS A 74 19.80 -5.50 -2.57
CA LYS A 74 20.68 -5.76 -1.43
C LYS A 74 21.32 -4.41 -1.07
N PRO A 75 21.41 -4.04 0.21
CA PRO A 75 22.46 -3.11 0.57
C PRO A 75 23.78 -3.83 0.23
N ASP A 76 24.37 -3.48 -0.91
CA ASP A 76 25.79 -3.70 -1.16
C ASP A 76 26.51 -3.00 0.00
N GLY A 77 27.00 -3.83 0.91
CA GLY A 77 27.46 -3.46 2.24
C GLY A 77 28.16 -4.65 2.87
N GLU A 78 29.13 -5.15 2.11
CA GLU A 78 30.21 -6.04 2.49
C GLU A 78 30.71 -5.74 3.91
N GLY A 79 30.65 -6.74 4.79
CA GLY A 79 31.05 -6.62 6.19
C GLY A 79 31.06 -7.98 6.89
N GLU A 80 31.40 -9.04 6.16
CA GLU A 80 31.72 -10.33 6.76
C GLU A 80 33.19 -10.27 7.22
N SER A 81 33.42 -9.70 8.40
CA SER A 81 34.69 -9.84 9.09
C SER A 81 34.77 -11.27 9.63
N ALA A 82 35.38 -12.15 8.85
CA ALA A 82 35.87 -13.42 9.33
C ALA A 82 36.90 -13.18 10.46
N THR A 83 36.51 -13.40 11.72
CA THR A 83 37.48 -13.68 12.77
C THR A 83 37.94 -15.12 12.58
N ALA A 84 39.01 -15.29 11.82
CA ALA A 84 39.83 -16.48 11.82
C ALA A 84 40.77 -16.44 13.04
N ALA A 85 40.80 -17.57 13.77
CA ALA A 85 41.83 -18.04 14.71
C ALA A 85 42.17 -17.17 15.94
#